data_AF-A0A7X5VKH7-F1
#
_entry.id   AF-A0A7X5VKH7-F1
#
_cell.length_a   1.000
_cell.length_b   1.000
_cell.length_c   1.000
_cell.angle_alpha   90.00
_cell.angle_beta   90.00
_cell.angle_gamma   90.00
#
_symmetry.space_group_name_H-M   'P 1'
#
loop_
_entity.id
_entity.type
_entity.pdbx_description
1 polymer ?
#
loop_
_entity_poly.entity_id
_entity_poly.type
_entity_poly.pdbx_seq_one_letter_code
_entity_poly.pdbx_strand_id
1 'polypeptide(L)' 'MERRFLHGRLKAGDRLAVELIDGTRAEGVLRRYAEDAIELDGGEQSKRFLKSQIRYIEEL' A
#
# COMPACT_ATOMS: atom_id res chain seq x y z
N MET A 1 6.92 9.14 -16.89
CA MET A 1 7.46 8.55 -15.64
C MET A 1 6.79 7.20 -15.44
N GLU A 2 7.54 6.10 -15.52
CA GLU A 2 7.01 4.75 -15.27
C GLU A 2 6.74 4.56 -13.76
N ARG A 3 5.49 4.31 -13.39
CA ARG A 3 5.09 4.01 -12.01
C ARG A 3 5.28 2.50 -11.78
N ARG A 4 6.30 2.11 -11.02
CA ARG A 4 6.67 0.70 -10.78
C ARG A 4 5.90 0.11 -9.60
N PHE A 5 5.35 -1.09 -9.79
CA PHE A 5 4.92 -1.97 -8.70
C PHE A 5 6.13 -2.39 -7.87
N LEU A 6 6.23 -1.92 -6.62
CA LEU A 6 7.30 -2.26 -5.69
C LEU A 6 7.07 -3.66 -5.08
N HIS A 7 7.20 -4.73 -5.87
CA HIS A 7 6.90 -6.10 -5.40
C HIS A 7 8.01 -6.76 -4.56
N GLY A 8 9.07 -6.02 -4.19
CA GLY A 8 10.22 -6.64 -3.51
C GLY A 8 11.06 -5.75 -2.60
N ARG A 9 10.61 -4.53 -2.27
CA ARG A 9 11.36 -3.60 -1.39
C ARG A 9 10.60 -3.11 -0.18
N LEU A 10 9.30 -3.35 -0.11
CA LEU A 10 8.45 -2.83 0.96
C LEU A 10 8.69 -3.58 2.27
N LYS A 11 8.94 -2.85 3.34
CA LYS A 11 9.16 -3.34 4.71
C LYS A 11 8.20 -2.68 5.67
N ALA A 12 7.91 -3.38 6.77
CA ALA A 12 7.14 -2.77 7.85
C ALA A 12 7.86 -1.50 8.36
N GLY A 13 7.11 -0.40 8.49
CA GLY A 13 7.64 0.91 8.83
C GLY A 13 7.75 1.87 7.64
N ASP A 14 7.70 1.39 6.40
CA ASP A 14 7.75 2.26 5.22
C ASP A 14 6.48 3.10 5.12
N ARG A 15 6.62 4.37 4.72
CA ARG A 15 5.46 5.25 4.49
C ARG A 15 5.05 5.13 3.03
N LEU A 16 3.79 4.76 2.79
CA LEU A 16 3.29 4.42 1.47
C LEU A 16 2.01 5.18 1.13
N ALA A 17 1.81 5.41 -0.16
CA ALA A 17 0.52 5.70 -0.76
C ALA A 17 0.07 4.54 -1.66
N VAL A 18 -1.20 4.17 -1.57
CA VAL A 18 -1.81 3.09 -2.32
C VAL A 18 -2.98 3.67 -3.10
N GLU A 19 -2.95 3.50 -4.42
CA GLU A 19 -4.09 3.81 -5.29
C GLU A 19 -4.76 2.50 -5.69
N LEU A 20 -6.08 2.43 -5.50
CA LEU A 20 -6.92 1.31 -5.90
C LEU A 20 -7.40 1.47 -7.34
N ILE A 21 -7.87 0.38 -7.93
CA ILE A 21 -8.40 0.35 -9.31
C ILE A 21 -9.61 1.28 -9.48
N ASP A 22 -10.39 1.50 -8.41
CA ASP A 22 -11.53 2.42 -8.40
C ASP A 22 -11.13 3.91 -8.27
N GLY A 23 -9.83 4.21 -8.18
CA GLY A 23 -9.29 5.56 -8.02
C GLY A 23 -9.19 6.02 -6.56
N THR A 24 -9.65 5.23 -5.59
CA THR A 24 -9.45 5.52 -4.16
C THR A 24 -7.97 5.55 -3.83
N ARG A 25 -7.54 6.58 -3.11
CA ARG A 25 -6.16 6.70 -2.60
C ARG A 25 -6.16 6.64 -1.07
N ALA A 26 -5.23 5.87 -0.52
CA ALA A 26 -4.99 5.79 0.91
C ALA A 26 -3.49 5.90 1.20
N GLU A 27 -3.15 6.56 2.30
CA GLU A 27 -1.77 6.76 2.72
C GLU A 27 -1.59 6.27 4.16
N GLY A 28 -0.41 5.75 4.48
CA GLY A 28 -0.14 5.25 5.81
C GLY A 28 1.21 4.56 5.94
N VAL A 29 1.49 4.06 7.14
CA VAL A 29 2.70 3.29 7.43
C VAL A 29 2.42 1.82 7.19
N LEU A 30 3.26 1.15 6.40
CA LEU A 30 3.14 -0.29 6.18
C LEU A 30 3.33 -1.05 7.50
N ARG A 31 2.29 -1.75 7.94
CA ARG A 31 2.36 -2.65 9.11
C ARG A 31 2.73 -4.06 8.70
N ARG A 32 2.09 -4.55 7.64
CA ARG A 32 2.24 -5.93 7.19
C ARG A 32 2.16 -6.00 5.67
N TYR A 33 3.09 -6.74 5.08
CA TYR A 33 3.08 -7.13 3.69
C TYR A 33 2.84 -8.64 3.61
N ALA A 34 1.61 -9.04 3.28
CA ALA A 34 1.23 -10.44 3.09
C ALA A 34 1.28 -10.82 1.61
N GLU A 35 1.01 -12.08 1.29
CA GLU A 35 0.98 -12.58 -0.10
C GLU A 35 -0.10 -11.86 -0.92
N ASP A 36 -1.31 -11.77 -0.37
CA ASP A 36 -2.53 -11.30 -1.05
C ASP A 36 -2.93 -9.86 -0.68
N ALA A 37 -2.36 -9.30 0.38
CA ALA A 37 -2.79 -8.03 0.96
C ALA A 37 -1.64 -7.23 1.58
N ILE A 38 -1.90 -5.95 1.81
CA ILE A 38 -1.08 -5.08 2.65
C ILE A 38 -1.94 -4.43 3.73
N GLU A 39 -1.35 -4.16 4.88
CA GLU A 39 -1.99 -3.42 5.97
C GLU A 39 -1.27 -2.10 6.17
N LEU A 40 -1.99 -0.99 6.04
CA LEU A 40 -1.47 0.35 6.31
C LEU A 40 -2.07 0.90 7.60
N ASP A 41 -1.23 1.49 8.44
CA ASP A 41 -1.64 2.28 9.59
C ASP A 41 -1.86 3.73 9.16
N GLY A 42 -3.13 4.17 9.17
CA GLY A 42 -3.54 5.54 8.84
C GLY A 42 -3.65 6.47 10.04
N GLY A 43 -3.20 6.05 11.24
CA GLY A 43 -3.30 6.84 12.47
C GLY A 43 -4.36 6.30 13.42
N GLU A 44 -5.65 6.56 13.17
CA GLU A 44 -6.74 6.11 14.05
C GLU A 44 -7.04 4.62 13.92
N GLN A 45 -6.87 4.06 12.71
CA GLN A 45 -7.10 2.65 12.45
C GLN A 45 -6.20 2.15 11.32
N SER A 46 -5.79 0.89 11.45
CA SER A 46 -5.17 0.16 10.34
C SER A 46 -6.22 -0.27 9.33
N LYS A 47 -5.89 -0.18 8.04
CA LYS A 47 -6.74 -0.62 6.92
C LYS A 47 -6.00 -1.68 6.11
N ARG A 48 -6.72 -2.74 5.76
CA ARG A 48 -6.22 -3.82 4.89
C ARG A 48 -6.65 -3.57 3.45
N PHE A 49 -5.71 -3.65 2.52
CA PHE A 49 -5.93 -3.50 1.08
C PHE A 49 -5.53 -4.80 0.36
N LEU A 50 -6.42 -5.36 -0.44
CA LEU A 50 -6.13 -6.54 -1.25
C LEU A 50 -5.29 -6.13 -2.47
N LYS A 51 -4.20 -6.84 -2.76
CA LYS A 51 -3.33 -6.54 -3.90
C LYS A 51 -4.04 -6.63 -5.24
N SER A 52 -5.07 -7.49 -5.34
CA SER A 52 -5.94 -7.59 -6.51
C SER A 52 -6.74 -6.32 -6.80
N GLN A 53 -6.90 -5.44 -5.81
CA GLN A 53 -7.60 -4.16 -5.93
C GLN A 53 -6.64 -2.98 -6.05
N ILE A 54 -5.34 -3.19 -5.88
CA ILE A 54 -4.33 -2.13 -5.92
C ILE A 54 -3.91 -1.90 -7.37
N ARG A 55 -4.01 -0.65 -7.80
CA ARG A 55 -3.49 -0.20 -9.09
C ARG A 55 -2.00 0.09 -9.04
N TYR A 56 -1.51 0.74 -7.98
CA TYR A 56 -0.08 0.90 -7.71
C TYR A 56 0.18 1.30 -6.26
N ILE A 57 1.45 1.16 -5.86
CA ILE A 57 1.98 1.57 -4.55
C ILE A 57 3.12 2.55 -4.80
N GLU A 58 3.16 3.63 -4.04
CA GLU A 58 4.17 4.69 -4.07
C GLU A 58 4.80 4.83 -2.68
N GLU A 59 6.12 4.99 -2.62
CA GLU A 59 6.87 5.28 -1.39
C GLU A 59 6.93 6.80 -1.18
N LEU A 60 6.71 7.27 0.06
CA LEU A 60 6.60 8.69 0.43
C LEU A 60 7.82 9.22 1.17
#